data_AF-A0AA35RIS1-F1
#
_entry.id   AF-A0AA35RIS1-F1
#
_cell.length_a   1.000
_cell.length_b   1.000
_cell.length_c   1.000
_cell.angle_alpha   90.00
_cell.angle_beta   90.00
_cell.angle_gamma   90.00
#
_symmetry.space_group_name_H-M   'P 1'
#
loop_
_entity.id
_entity.type
_entity.pdbx_description
1 polymer ?
#
loop_
_entity_poly.entity_id
_entity_poly.type
_entity_poly.pdbx_seq_one_letter_code
_entity_poly.pdbx_strand_id
1 'polypeptide(L)'
;MVTLAGLVGAAISAWLISEGMLWIGGVVMLFAGILDLFDGALARSTGRDSPFGALLDSVVDRVSEIVVLLGLLIYYARGDSLEGTVLVYLAVDCKVGIMTRPERVAALGIGLIVGHWVPVVILIVLGVIAGLTTLTTVQRLIHTGRELGEG
;
A
#
# COMPACT_ATOMS: atom_id res chain seq x y z
N MET A 1 5.15 20.19 -2.45
CA MET A 1 6.52 19.71 -2.15
C MET A 1 6.55 18.63 -1.07
N VAL A 2 5.48 18.46 -0.32
CA VAL A 2 5.25 17.35 0.63
C VAL A 2 5.22 15.97 -0.03
N THR A 3 4.62 15.85 -1.21
CA THR A 3 4.41 14.58 -1.91
C THR A 3 5.72 13.83 -2.20
N LEU A 4 6.83 14.56 -2.37
CA LEU A 4 8.15 13.95 -2.55
C LEU A 4 8.67 13.29 -1.25
N ALA A 5 8.31 13.82 -0.08
CA ALA A 5 8.78 13.31 1.20
C ALA A 5 8.15 11.95 1.52
N GLY A 6 6.84 11.79 1.29
CA GLY A 6 6.15 10.50 1.38
C GLY A 6 6.74 9.45 0.46
N LEU A 7 7.03 9.83 -0.79
CA LEU A 7 7.67 8.94 -1.77
C LEU A 7 9.09 8.52 -1.35
N VAL A 8 9.88 9.45 -0.82
CA VAL A 8 11.22 9.15 -0.29
C VAL A 8 11.11 8.20 0.90
N GLY A 9 10.15 8.43 1.82
CA GLY A 9 9.88 7.53 2.93
C GLY A 9 9.50 6.12 2.46
N ALA A 10 8.66 6.01 1.44
CA ALA A 10 8.30 4.74 0.83
C ALA A 10 9.49 4.04 0.18
N ALA A 11 10.37 4.78 -0.52
CA ALA A 11 11.58 4.23 -1.13
C ALA A 11 12.58 3.71 -0.07
N ILE A 12 12.79 4.46 1.02
CA ILE A 12 13.63 4.03 2.15
C ILE A 12 13.04 2.78 2.79
N SER A 13 11.73 2.76 3.03
CA SER A 13 11.04 1.58 3.56
C SER A 13 11.23 0.36 2.66
N ALA A 14 11.00 0.52 1.35
CA ALA A 14 11.15 -0.56 0.37
C ALA A 14 12.57 -1.13 0.32
N TRP A 15 13.59 -0.27 0.39
CA TRP A 15 14.98 -0.68 0.45
C TRP A 15 15.30 -1.47 1.73
N LEU A 16 14.84 -1.00 2.89
CA LEU A 16 15.02 -1.72 4.15
C LEU A 16 14.32 -3.09 4.14
N ILE A 17 13.11 -3.15 3.58
CA ILE A 17 12.34 -4.40 3.46
C ILE A 17 13.07 -5.38 2.55
N SER A 18 13.61 -4.95 1.41
CA SER A 18 14.28 -5.83 0.45
C SER A 18 15.60 -6.42 0.98
N GLU A 19 16.23 -5.75 1.95
CA GLU A 19 17.38 -6.23 2.71
C GLU A 19 17.00 -7.09 3.93
N GLY A 20 15.70 -7.38 4.13
CA GLY A 20 15.19 -8.22 5.21
C GLY A 20 15.01 -7.50 6.55
N MET A 21 15.24 -6.20 6.61
CA MET A 21 15.03 -5.36 7.80
C MET A 21 13.55 -4.97 7.95
N LEU A 22 12.67 -5.98 7.99
CA LEU A 22 11.21 -5.81 7.90
C LEU A 22 10.65 -4.88 8.98
N TRP A 23 11.13 -4.97 10.22
CA TRP A 23 10.62 -4.15 11.31
C TRP A 23 10.95 -2.66 11.14
N ILE A 24 12.17 -2.33 10.73
CA ILE A 24 12.58 -0.93 10.47
C ILE A 24 11.82 -0.42 9.25
N GLY A 25 11.74 -1.23 8.20
CA GLY A 25 10.98 -0.90 6.99
C GLY A 25 9.51 -0.59 7.30
N GLY A 26 8.87 -1.38 8.16
CA GLY A 26 7.49 -1.17 8.62
C GLY A 26 7.34 0.11 9.45
N VAL A 27 8.26 0.40 10.36
CA VAL A 27 8.26 1.66 11.15
C VAL A 27 8.40 2.87 10.22
N VAL A 28 9.34 2.84 9.29
CA VAL A 28 9.56 3.92 8.32
C VAL A 28 8.32 4.13 7.45
N MET A 29 7.68 3.06 6.99
CA MET A 29 6.43 3.12 6.23
C MET A 29 5.30 3.80 7.02
N LEU A 30 5.08 3.39 8.27
CA LEU A 30 4.03 3.96 9.12
C LEU A 30 4.29 5.44 9.38
N PHE A 31 5.54 5.79 9.69
CA PHE A 31 5.92 7.18 9.95
C PHE A 31 5.73 8.05 8.71
N ALA A 32 6.18 7.60 7.54
CA ALA A 32 5.97 8.29 6.27
C ALA A 32 4.46 8.46 5.96
N GLY A 33 3.66 7.41 6.17
CA GLY A 33 2.21 7.48 5.97
C GLY A 33 1.51 8.49 6.89
N ILE A 34 1.94 8.57 8.15
CA ILE A 34 1.40 9.55 9.11
C ILE A 34 1.76 10.98 8.70
N LEU A 35 3.01 11.23 8.27
CA LEU A 35 3.45 12.55 7.82
C LEU A 35 2.64 13.02 6.59
N ASP A 36 2.41 12.14 5.62
CA ASP A 36 1.55 12.45 4.46
C ASP A 36 0.12 12.86 4.88
N LEU A 37 -0.44 12.20 5.90
CA LEU A 37 -1.78 12.53 6.42
C LEU A 37 -1.82 13.96 7.00
N PHE A 38 -0.80 14.34 7.77
CA PHE A 38 -0.71 15.67 8.39
C PHE A 38 -0.50 16.75 7.33
N ASP A 39 0.37 16.51 6.37
CA ASP A 39 0.68 17.53 5.38
C ASP A 39 -0.46 17.75 4.37
N GLY A 40 -1.23 16.70 4.04
CA GLY A 40 -2.47 16.83 3.30
C GLY A 40 -3.52 17.65 4.04
N ALA A 41 -3.61 17.52 5.38
CA ALA A 41 -4.47 18.35 6.21
C ALA A 41 -3.99 19.81 6.28
N LEU A 42 -2.68 20.02 6.38
CA LEU A 42 -2.06 21.34 6.39
C LEU A 42 -2.30 22.10 5.08
N ALA A 43 -2.17 21.43 3.93
CA ALA A 43 -2.44 22.01 2.62
C ALA A 43 -3.90 22.50 2.48
N ARG A 44 -4.87 21.74 3.00
CA ARG A 44 -6.29 22.14 3.03
C ARG A 44 -6.55 23.33 3.95
N SER A 45 -5.91 23.37 5.11
CA SER A 45 -6.08 24.48 6.07
C SER A 45 -5.46 25.80 5.60
N THR A 46 -4.50 25.75 4.66
CA THR A 46 -3.76 26.93 4.17
C THR A 46 -4.27 27.46 2.83
N GLY A 47 -5.35 26.88 2.27
CA GLY A 47 -5.94 27.32 0.99
C GLY A 47 -4.99 27.18 -0.21
N ARG A 48 -4.04 26.22 -0.14
CA ARG A 48 -3.12 25.89 -1.23
C ARG A 48 -3.59 24.68 -2.04
N ASP A 49 -4.87 24.39 -2.00
CA ASP A 49 -5.50 23.32 -2.75
C ASP A 49 -5.58 23.69 -4.24
N SER A 50 -5.08 22.81 -5.10
CA SER A 50 -5.23 22.92 -6.55
C SER A 50 -5.68 21.59 -7.13
N PRO A 51 -6.48 21.56 -8.21
CA PRO A 51 -6.92 20.32 -8.84
C PRO A 51 -5.74 19.46 -9.31
N PHE A 52 -4.69 20.10 -9.85
CA PHE A 52 -3.46 19.42 -10.24
C PHE A 52 -2.72 18.83 -9.04
N GLY A 53 -2.64 19.55 -7.93
CA GLY A 53 -2.03 19.06 -6.69
C GLY A 53 -2.73 17.83 -6.14
N ALA A 54 -4.06 17.80 -6.15
CA ALA A 54 -4.85 16.64 -5.71
C ALA A 54 -4.65 15.40 -6.60
N LEU A 55 -4.52 15.61 -7.92
CA LEU A 55 -4.19 14.54 -8.85
C LEU A 55 -2.77 14.00 -8.58
N LEU A 56 -1.79 14.89 -8.43
CA LEU A 56 -0.40 14.52 -8.14
C LEU A 56 -0.30 13.73 -6.83
N ASP A 57 -1.01 14.16 -5.78
CA ASP A 57 -1.08 13.47 -4.49
C ASP A 57 -1.59 12.03 -4.65
N SER A 58 -2.70 11.86 -5.38
CA SER A 58 -3.28 10.54 -5.67
C SER A 58 -2.33 9.63 -6.47
N VAL A 59 -1.58 10.19 -7.43
CA VAL A 59 -0.60 9.44 -8.23
C VAL A 59 0.58 9.02 -7.37
N VAL A 60 1.14 9.93 -6.58
CA VAL A 60 2.29 9.64 -5.74
C VAL A 60 1.93 8.66 -4.61
N ASP A 61 0.73 8.75 -4.06
CA ASP A 61 0.21 7.75 -3.13
C ASP A 61 0.23 6.35 -3.72
N ARG A 62 -0.26 6.23 -4.96
CA ARG A 62 -0.26 4.96 -5.68
C ARG A 62 1.16 4.44 -5.92
N VAL A 63 2.06 5.31 -6.36
CA VAL A 63 3.47 4.95 -6.61
C VAL A 63 4.16 4.53 -5.33
N SER A 64 4.02 5.29 -4.25
CA SER A 64 4.63 5.02 -2.94
C SER A 64 4.24 3.64 -2.43
N GLU A 65 2.96 3.29 -2.56
CA GLU A 65 2.47 2.00 -2.10
C GLU A 65 2.92 0.83 -3.00
N ILE A 66 3.11 1.06 -4.32
CA ILE A 66 3.73 0.07 -5.21
C ILE A 66 5.21 -0.13 -4.86
N VAL A 67 5.93 0.96 -4.55
CA VAL A 67 7.34 0.91 -4.17
C VAL A 67 7.56 0.06 -2.92
N VAL A 68 6.73 0.23 -1.88
CA VAL A 68 6.81 -0.62 -0.66
C VAL A 68 6.54 -2.09 -0.98
N LEU A 69 5.50 -2.39 -1.76
CA LEU A 69 5.19 -3.77 -2.15
C LEU A 69 6.30 -4.37 -3.03
N LEU A 70 6.96 -3.58 -3.87
CA LEU A 70 8.12 -4.02 -4.65
C LEU A 70 9.30 -4.42 -3.74
N GLY A 71 9.55 -3.67 -2.67
CA GLY A 71 10.55 -4.06 -1.66
C GLY A 71 10.24 -5.44 -1.07
N LEU A 72 8.96 -5.69 -0.75
CA LEU A 72 8.50 -6.97 -0.22
C LEU A 72 8.54 -8.10 -1.26
N LEU A 73 8.26 -7.78 -2.53
CA LEU A 73 8.40 -8.71 -3.64
C LEU A 73 9.85 -9.16 -3.79
N ILE A 74 10.80 -8.22 -3.77
CA ILE A 74 12.23 -8.53 -3.84
C ILE A 74 12.65 -9.40 -2.65
N TYR A 75 12.19 -9.08 -1.44
CA TYR A 75 12.45 -9.87 -0.24
C TYR A 75 12.01 -11.33 -0.40
N TYR A 76 10.75 -11.57 -0.79
CA TYR A 76 10.24 -12.93 -0.96
C TYR A 76 10.81 -13.67 -2.16
N ALA A 77 11.10 -12.95 -3.26
CA ALA A 77 11.74 -13.53 -4.43
C ALA A 77 13.18 -13.97 -4.14
N ARG A 78 13.94 -13.21 -3.33
CA ARG A 78 15.29 -13.59 -2.88
C ARG A 78 15.28 -14.77 -1.91
N GLY A 79 14.19 -14.92 -1.14
CA GLY A 79 14.00 -16.02 -0.19
C GLY A 79 13.33 -17.26 -0.79
N ASP A 80 13.15 -17.32 -2.11
CA ASP A 80 12.48 -18.41 -2.84
C ASP A 80 11.07 -18.77 -2.32
N SER A 81 10.38 -17.80 -1.72
CA SER A 81 9.03 -18.00 -1.19
C SER A 81 7.99 -17.76 -2.29
N LEU A 82 7.52 -18.84 -2.89
CA LEU A 82 6.46 -18.78 -3.90
C LEU A 82 5.17 -18.15 -3.33
N GLU A 83 4.78 -18.57 -2.13
CA GLU A 83 3.56 -18.09 -1.45
C GLU A 83 3.61 -16.57 -1.24
N GLY A 84 4.69 -16.05 -0.66
CA GLY A 84 4.85 -14.61 -0.42
C GLY A 84 4.90 -13.82 -1.73
N THR A 85 5.61 -14.34 -2.75
CA THR A 85 5.72 -13.71 -4.08
C THR A 85 4.35 -13.58 -4.76
N VAL A 86 3.56 -14.67 -4.77
CA VAL A 86 2.22 -14.68 -5.37
C VAL A 86 1.28 -13.74 -4.62
N LEU A 87 1.31 -13.75 -3.28
CA LEU A 87 0.45 -12.87 -2.48
C LEU A 87 0.78 -11.38 -2.70
N VAL A 88 2.06 -11.02 -2.79
CA VAL A 88 2.47 -9.64 -3.11
C VAL A 88 2.02 -9.25 -4.52
N TYR A 89 2.18 -10.13 -5.51
CA TYR A 89 1.73 -9.86 -6.88
C TYR A 89 0.22 -9.56 -6.93
N LEU A 90 -0.60 -10.38 -6.27
CA LEU A 90 -2.04 -10.17 -6.19
C LEU A 90 -2.42 -8.87 -5.45
N ALA A 91 -1.64 -8.48 -4.43
CA ALA A 91 -1.83 -7.23 -3.71
C ALA A 91 -1.45 -5.98 -4.53
N VAL A 92 -0.60 -6.10 -5.55
CA VAL A 92 -0.23 -5.01 -6.46
C VAL A 92 -1.29 -4.79 -7.55
N ASP A 93 -1.75 -5.87 -8.18
CA ASP A 93 -2.61 -5.81 -9.38
C ASP A 93 -4.03 -5.30 -9.04
N CYS A 94 -4.51 -5.64 -7.85
CA CYS A 94 -5.86 -5.35 -7.39
C CYS A 94 -5.79 -4.37 -6.22
N LYS A 95 -5.81 -3.05 -6.47
CA LYS A 95 -5.82 -2.01 -5.42
C LYS A 95 -7.11 -1.20 -5.30
N VAL A 96 -8.11 -1.46 -6.14
CA VAL A 96 -9.41 -0.80 -6.03
C VAL A 96 -10.31 -1.67 -5.14
N GLY A 97 -10.22 -1.44 -3.82
CA GLY A 97 -10.78 -2.31 -2.78
C GLY A 97 -11.81 -1.65 -1.85
N ILE A 98 -12.50 -2.47 -1.05
CA ILE A 98 -13.28 -2.06 0.13
C ILE A 98 -12.36 -1.46 1.20
N MET A 99 -11.11 -1.94 1.27
CA MET A 99 -10.11 -1.48 2.24
C MET A 99 -9.62 -0.07 1.92
N THR A 100 -9.70 0.82 2.91
CA THR A 100 -9.25 2.21 2.74
C THR A 100 -7.71 2.31 2.74
N ARG A 101 -7.14 3.38 2.17
CA ARG A 101 -5.68 3.59 2.13
C ARG A 101 -5.04 3.54 3.53
N PRO A 102 -5.56 4.26 4.56
CA PRO A 102 -4.98 4.24 5.89
C PRO A 102 -5.00 2.84 6.53
N GLU A 103 -6.10 2.09 6.35
CA GLU A 103 -6.19 0.71 6.84
C GLU A 103 -5.10 -0.17 6.22
N ARG A 104 -4.86 -0.03 4.91
CA ARG A 104 -3.86 -0.84 4.21
C ARG A 104 -2.44 -0.49 4.65
N VAL A 105 -2.14 0.79 4.80
CA VAL A 105 -0.85 1.25 5.31
C VAL A 105 -0.63 0.75 6.75
N ALA A 106 -1.65 0.84 7.61
CA ALA A 106 -1.59 0.35 8.97
C ALA A 106 -1.39 -1.18 9.01
N ALA A 107 -2.18 -1.94 8.27
CA ALA A 107 -2.12 -3.40 8.23
C ALA A 107 -0.75 -3.89 7.73
N LEU A 108 -0.25 -3.33 6.62
CA LEU A 108 1.07 -3.67 6.09
C LEU A 108 2.19 -3.26 7.05
N GLY A 109 2.16 -2.04 7.59
CA GLY A 109 3.19 -1.56 8.51
C GLY A 109 3.27 -2.40 9.79
N ILE A 110 2.13 -2.68 10.42
CA ILE A 110 2.06 -3.56 11.61
C ILE A 110 2.46 -4.99 11.23
N GLY A 111 1.97 -5.48 10.08
CA GLY A 111 2.30 -6.80 9.56
C GLY A 111 3.80 -6.99 9.31
N LEU A 112 4.51 -5.97 8.84
CA LEU A 112 5.96 -5.98 8.63
C LEU A 112 6.73 -5.98 9.95
N ILE A 113 6.27 -5.18 10.93
CA ILE A 113 6.88 -5.10 12.26
C ILE A 113 6.76 -6.46 12.96
N VAL A 114 5.54 -6.97 13.10
CA VAL A 114 5.29 -8.26 13.77
C VAL A 114 5.86 -9.42 12.95
N GLY A 115 5.77 -9.32 11.62
CA GLY A 115 6.27 -10.30 10.66
C GLY A 115 7.77 -10.55 10.74
N HIS A 116 8.54 -9.60 11.28
CA HIS A 116 9.97 -9.79 11.55
C HIS A 116 10.22 -10.94 12.55
N TRP A 117 9.39 -11.06 13.59
CA TRP A 117 9.50 -12.13 14.58
C TRP A 117 8.62 -13.33 14.25
N VAL A 118 7.47 -13.08 13.61
CA VAL A 118 6.47 -14.11 13.30
C VAL A 118 6.14 -14.03 11.80
N PRO A 119 6.93 -14.66 10.92
CA PRO A 119 6.80 -14.51 9.46
C PRO A 119 5.41 -14.84 8.89
N VAL A 120 4.66 -15.73 9.54
CA VAL A 120 3.30 -16.07 9.12
C VAL A 120 2.33 -14.88 9.18
N VAL A 121 2.58 -13.88 10.05
CA VAL A 121 1.70 -12.72 10.20
C VAL A 121 1.67 -11.88 8.93
N ILE A 122 2.82 -11.60 8.32
CA ILE A 122 2.87 -10.79 7.09
C ILE A 122 2.23 -11.53 5.91
N LEU A 123 2.33 -12.87 5.86
CA LEU A 123 1.63 -13.68 4.86
C LEU A 123 0.10 -13.62 5.04
N ILE A 124 -0.39 -13.69 6.29
CA ILE A 124 -1.81 -13.52 6.58
C ILE A 124 -2.29 -12.13 6.16
N VAL A 125 -1.53 -11.08 6.50
CA VAL A 125 -1.87 -9.69 6.12
C VAL A 125 -1.95 -9.56 4.59
N LEU A 126 -0.95 -10.07 3.87
CA LEU A 126 -0.96 -10.05 2.40
C LEU A 126 -2.12 -10.88 1.82
N GLY A 127 -2.42 -12.04 2.40
CA GLY A 127 -3.56 -12.88 2.02
C GLY A 127 -4.90 -12.18 2.20
N VAL A 128 -5.08 -11.47 3.32
CA VAL A 128 -6.28 -10.68 3.57
C VAL A 128 -6.39 -9.53 2.57
N ILE A 129 -5.30 -8.80 2.32
CA ILE A 129 -5.30 -7.69 1.35
C ILE A 129 -5.64 -8.22 -0.06
N ALA A 130 -4.94 -9.26 -0.53
CA ALA A 130 -5.17 -9.86 -1.84
C ALA A 130 -6.60 -10.41 -1.98
N GLY A 131 -7.11 -11.10 -0.95
CA GLY A 131 -8.45 -11.66 -0.93
C GLY A 131 -9.53 -10.58 -0.96
N LEU A 132 -9.41 -9.56 -0.10
CA LEU A 132 -10.36 -8.44 -0.06
C LEU A 132 -10.39 -7.67 -1.38
N THR A 133 -9.26 -7.47 -2.04
CA THR A 133 -9.33 -6.74 -3.31
C THR A 133 -9.89 -7.59 -4.44
N THR A 134 -9.59 -8.88 -4.48
CA THR A 134 -10.22 -9.79 -5.46
C THR A 134 -11.74 -9.79 -5.30
N LEU A 135 -12.24 -9.85 -4.06
CA LEU A 135 -13.68 -9.72 -3.77
C LEU A 135 -14.24 -8.38 -4.26
N THR A 136 -13.51 -7.29 -4.04
CA THR A 136 -13.97 -5.96 -4.46
C THR A 136 -14.04 -5.82 -5.98
N THR A 137 -13.07 -6.37 -6.70
CA THR A 137 -13.06 -6.37 -8.17
C THR A 137 -14.29 -7.10 -8.71
N VAL A 138 -14.60 -8.27 -8.15
CA VAL A 138 -15.81 -9.04 -8.51
C VAL A 138 -17.09 -8.24 -8.23
N GLN A 139 -17.18 -7.60 -7.05
CA GLN A 139 -18.33 -6.78 -6.68
C GLN A 139 -18.55 -5.62 -7.66
N ARG A 140 -17.49 -4.90 -8.05
CA ARG A 140 -17.59 -3.83 -9.06
C ARG A 140 -18.06 -4.36 -10.40
N LEU A 141 -17.52 -5.50 -10.84
CA LEU A 141 -17.87 -6.12 -12.12
C LEU A 141 -19.35 -6.48 -12.17
N ILE A 142 -19.89 -7.05 -11.10
CA ILE A 142 -21.32 -7.38 -10.98
C ILE A 142 -22.18 -6.11 -10.92
N HIS A 143 -21.74 -5.07 -10.20
CA HIS A 143 -22.50 -3.82 -10.07
C HIS A 143 -22.59 -3.07 -11.40
N THR A 144 -21.45 -2.83 -12.06
CA THR A 144 -21.41 -2.18 -13.38
C THR A 144 -22.12 -3.02 -14.45
N GLY A 145 -22.03 -4.35 -14.38
CA GLY A 145 -22.76 -5.24 -15.28
C GLY A 145 -24.28 -5.16 -15.13
N ARG A 146 -24.79 -4.86 -13.93
CA ARG A 146 -26.22 -4.63 -13.69
C ARG A 146 -26.68 -3.28 -14.24
N GLU A 147 -25.90 -2.23 -14.01
CA GLU A 147 -26.22 -0.87 -14.51
C GLU A 147 -26.26 -0.82 -16.05
N LEU A 148 -25.39 -1.57 -16.73
CA LEU A 148 -25.37 -1.65 -18.20
C LEU A 148 -26.47 -2.55 -18.78
N GLY A 149 -27.08 -3.43 -17.98
CA GLY A 149 -28.17 -4.30 -18.41
C GLY A 149 -29.57 -3.68 -18.30
N GLU A 150 -29.68 -2.52 -17.64
CA GLU A 150 -30.93 -1.80 -17.40
C GLU A 150 -31.10 -0.54 -18.29
N GLY A 151 -30.16 -0.27 -19.21
CA GLY A 151 -30.22 0.83 -20.19
C GLY A 151 -30.39 0.33 -21.63
#